data_AF-A0A4V3LUH3-F1
#
_entry.id   AF-A0A4V3LUH3-F1
#
_cell.length_a   1.000
_cell.length_b   1.000
_cell.length_c   1.000
_cell.angle_alpha   90.00
_cell.angle_beta   90.00
_cell.angle_gamma   90.00
#
_symmetry.space_group_name_H-M   'P 1'
#
loop_
_entity.id
_entity.type
_entity.pdbx_description
1 polymer ?
#
loop_
_entity_poly.entity_id
_entity_poly.type
_entity_poly.pdbx_seq_one_letter_code
_entity_poly.pdbx_strand_id
1 'polypeptide(L)'
;RIEAQPNIEVLAETEIVALDGRESNLERVRWRNRATGTETTRTIRHLFLFIGADPNTDWLAKCNVALDAKGFVRTGPEVAQGHGLMETSRSGVFAIGDVRCGSIKRVAAAVGEGAQVVAA
;
A
#
# COMPACT_ATOMS: atom_id res chain seq x y z
N ARG A 1 -20.94 2.65 -6.36
CA ARG A 1 -20.09 2.72 -7.57
C ARG A 1 -19.64 4.16 -7.73
N ILE A 2 -18.34 4.46 -7.65
CA ILE A 2 -17.83 5.85 -7.57
C ILE A 2 -18.23 6.71 -8.77
N GLU A 3 -18.30 6.09 -9.95
CA GLU A 3 -18.70 6.72 -11.23
C GLU A 3 -20.15 7.24 -11.22
N ALA A 4 -21.00 6.73 -10.31
CA ALA A 4 -22.40 7.14 -10.23
C ALA A 4 -22.60 8.38 -9.34
N GLN A 5 -21.55 8.92 -8.74
CA GLN A 5 -21.66 10.07 -7.85
C GLN A 5 -21.43 11.37 -8.64
N PRO A 6 -22.39 12.31 -8.66
CA PRO A 6 -22.31 13.51 -9.49
C PRO A 6 -21.20 14.49 -9.06
N ASN A 7 -20.68 14.33 -7.84
CA ASN A 7 -19.61 15.16 -7.28
C ASN A 7 -18.22 14.48 -7.37
N ILE A 8 -18.09 13.37 -8.09
CA ILE A 8 -16.82 12.66 -8.28
C ILE A 8 -16.49 12.61 -9.77
N GLU A 9 -15.31 13.12 -10.12
CA GLU A 9 -14.72 12.96 -11.46
C GLU A 9 -13.61 11.89 -11.37
N VAL A 10 -13.69 10.87 -12.22
CA VAL A 10 -12.68 9.80 -12.30
C VAL A 10 -11.76 10.07 -13.49
N LEU A 11 -10.49 10.36 -13.20
CA LEU A 11 -9.46 10.62 -14.20
C LEU A 11 -8.50 9.43 -14.29
N ALA A 12 -8.78 8.49 -15.19
CA ALA A 12 -7.88 7.38 -15.48
C ALA A 12 -6.66 7.85 -16.30
N GLU A 13 -5.60 7.03 -16.30
CA GLU A 13 -4.36 7.28 -17.05
C GLU A 13 -3.75 8.67 -16.81
N THR A 14 -4.00 9.24 -15.63
CA THR A 14 -3.65 10.62 -15.31
C THR A 14 -2.65 10.64 -14.15
N GLU A 15 -1.63 11.47 -14.27
CA GLU A 15 -0.55 11.61 -13.30
C GLU A 15 -0.45 13.05 -12.80
N ILE A 16 -0.31 13.25 -11.49
CA ILE A 16 -0.03 14.57 -10.92
C ILE A 16 1.41 14.94 -11.25
N VAL A 17 1.61 16.09 -11.91
CA VAL A 17 2.93 16.56 -12.38
C VAL A 17 3.41 17.83 -11.70
N ALA A 18 2.54 18.57 -11.02
CA ALA A 18 2.94 19.71 -10.19
C ALA A 18 1.93 19.99 -9.07
N LEU A 19 2.46 20.51 -7.97
CA LEU A 19 1.69 21.06 -6.85
C LEU A 19 2.14 22.50 -6.65
N ASP A 20 1.22 23.44 -6.79
CA ASP A 20 1.50 24.88 -6.66
C ASP A 20 0.79 25.43 -5.42
N GLY A 21 1.48 26.27 -4.65
CA GLY A 21 0.94 26.87 -3.43
C GLY A 21 1.90 27.82 -2.75
N ARG A 22 1.49 28.33 -1.59
CA ARG A 22 2.35 29.09 -0.66
C ARG A 22 2.83 28.15 0.44
N GLU A 23 3.79 28.60 1.25
CA GLU A 23 4.52 27.80 2.27
C GLU A 23 3.74 26.64 2.88
N SER A 24 2.57 26.91 3.47
CA SER A 24 1.78 25.88 4.18
C SER A 24 0.47 25.48 3.49
N ASN A 25 0.17 25.99 2.29
CA ASN A 25 -1.14 25.81 1.66
C ASN A 25 -1.02 25.46 0.17
N LEU A 26 -1.58 24.31 -0.20
CA LEU A 26 -1.83 23.93 -1.59
C LEU A 26 -2.91 24.86 -2.18
N GLU A 27 -2.65 25.41 -3.36
CA GLU A 27 -3.61 26.26 -4.08
C GLU A 27 -4.07 25.60 -5.38
N ARG A 28 -3.17 24.91 -6.09
CA ARG A 28 -3.47 24.28 -7.39
C ARG A 28 -2.76 22.95 -7.54
N VAL A 29 -3.39 22.05 -8.28
CA VAL A 29 -2.81 20.78 -8.71
C VAL A 29 -2.78 20.77 -10.24
N ARG A 30 -1.66 20.33 -10.80
CA ARG A 30 -1.52 20.06 -12.22
C ARG A 30 -1.35 18.58 -12.45
N TRP A 31 -2.08 18.05 -13.43
CA TRP A 31 -1.94 16.68 -13.87
C TRP A 31 -1.85 16.59 -15.37
N ARG A 32 -1.30 15.47 -15.84
CA ARG A 32 -1.11 15.13 -17.24
C ARG A 32 -1.82 13.82 -17.54
N ASN A 33 -2.63 13.79 -18.60
CA ASN A 33 -3.11 12.53 -19.15
C ASN A 33 -1.94 11.85 -19.90
N ARG A 34 -1.59 10.63 -19.53
CA ARG A 34 -0.43 9.90 -20.08
C ARG A 34 -0.65 9.43 -21.52
N ALA A 35 -1.89 9.17 -21.91
CA ALA A 35 -2.22 8.72 -23.27
C ALA A 35 -2.18 9.88 -24.26
N THR A 36 -2.67 11.08 -23.88
CA THR A 36 -2.77 12.24 -24.78
C THR A 36 -1.67 13.28 -24.59
N GLY A 37 -0.98 13.27 -23.45
CA GLY A 37 -0.02 14.31 -23.04
C GLY A 37 -0.67 15.62 -22.58
N THR A 38 -2.00 15.72 -22.56
CA THR A 38 -2.71 16.96 -22.19
C THR A 38 -2.51 17.26 -20.70
N GLU A 39 -2.09 18.49 -20.38
CA GLU A 39 -2.00 18.99 -19.02
C GLU A 39 -3.21 19.83 -18.63
N THR A 40 -3.70 19.62 -17.41
CA THR A 40 -4.77 20.40 -16.80
C THR A 40 -4.31 20.91 -15.44
N THR A 41 -4.55 22.20 -15.17
CA THR A 41 -4.36 22.79 -13.84
C THR A 41 -5.71 23.16 -13.26
N ARG A 42 -5.97 22.79 -12.00
CA ARG A 42 -7.18 23.20 -11.26
C ARG A 42 -6.84 23.75 -9.88
N THR A 43 -7.67 24.68 -9.42
CA THR A 43 -7.66 25.16 -8.03
C THR A 43 -8.16 24.07 -7.10
N ILE A 44 -7.25 23.43 -6.39
CA ILE A 44 -7.50 22.33 -5.47
C ILE A 44 -6.64 22.59 -4.24
N ARG A 45 -7.27 22.64 -3.06
CA ARG A 45 -6.58 23.02 -1.80
C ARG A 45 -6.22 21.83 -0.91
N HIS A 46 -6.74 20.64 -1.22
CA HIS A 46 -6.54 19.44 -0.43
C HIS A 46 -6.29 18.27 -1.37
N LEU A 47 -5.24 17.50 -1.09
CA LEU A 47 -4.85 16.31 -1.82
C LEU A 47 -4.66 15.17 -0.81
N PHE A 48 -5.35 14.06 -1.05
CA PHE A 48 -5.21 12.85 -0.26
C PHE A 48 -4.56 11.78 -1.13
N LEU A 49 -3.43 11.24 -0.67
CA LEU A 49 -2.66 10.25 -1.42
C LEU A 49 -3.01 8.85 -0.92
N PHE A 50 -3.63 8.05 -1.80
CA PHE A 50 -3.92 6.63 -1.59
C PHE A 50 -3.19 5.81 -2.67
N ILE A 51 -1.86 5.95 -2.74
CA ILE A 51 -1.01 5.38 -3.80
C ILE A 51 -0.37 4.03 -3.43
N GLY A 52 -0.73 3.46 -2.28
CA GLY A 52 -0.13 2.25 -1.72
C GLY A 52 0.78 2.58 -0.53
N ALA A 53 1.53 1.57 -0.09
CA ALA A 53 2.47 1.68 1.02
C ALA A 53 3.69 0.80 0.75
N ASP A 54 4.86 1.27 1.18
CA ASP A 54 6.10 0.49 1.18
C ASP A 54 6.26 -0.19 2.55
N PRO A 55 6.51 -1.50 2.60
CA PRO A 55 6.67 -2.20 3.87
C PRO A 55 8.04 -1.89 4.49
N ASN A 56 8.07 -1.58 5.79
CA ASN A 56 9.31 -1.30 6.53
C ASN A 56 10.11 -2.59 6.81
N THR A 57 10.72 -3.14 5.76
CA THR A 57 11.32 -4.47 5.71
C THR A 57 12.80 -4.48 5.32
N ASP A 58 13.39 -3.32 5.03
CA ASP A 58 14.79 -3.20 4.60
C ASP A 58 15.76 -3.88 5.58
N TRP A 59 15.46 -3.83 6.88
CA TRP A 59 16.25 -4.47 7.92
C TRP A 59 16.27 -6.00 7.84
N LEU A 60 15.31 -6.63 7.15
CA LEU A 60 15.23 -8.08 6.94
C LEU A 60 16.21 -8.60 5.88
N ALA A 61 16.88 -7.73 5.13
CA ALA A 61 17.77 -8.11 4.03
C ALA A 61 18.85 -9.14 4.42
N LYS A 62 19.24 -9.19 5.70
CA LYS A 62 20.24 -10.14 6.24
C LYS A 62 19.65 -11.22 7.15
N CYS A 63 18.32 -11.33 7.22
CA CYS A 63 17.61 -12.20 8.15
C CYS A 63 17.14 -13.52 7.54
N ASN A 64 17.35 -13.73 6.23
CA ASN A 64 16.89 -14.89 5.46
C ASN A 64 15.36 -15.09 5.52
N VAL A 65 14.62 -13.98 5.45
CA VAL A 65 13.15 -13.95 5.38
C VAL A 65 12.73 -13.61 3.95
N ALA A 66 11.88 -14.44 3.36
CA ALA A 66 11.42 -14.28 1.99
C ALA A 66 10.43 -13.11 1.89
N LEU A 67 10.68 -12.22 0.91
CA LEU A 67 9.81 -11.10 0.56
C LEU A 67 9.17 -11.33 -0.82
N ASP A 68 8.04 -10.70 -1.08
CA ASP A 68 7.50 -10.60 -2.43
C ASP A 68 8.24 -9.53 -3.27
N ALA A 69 7.84 -9.36 -4.53
CA ALA A 69 8.47 -8.40 -5.43
C ALA A 69 8.27 -6.93 -5.02
N LYS A 70 7.37 -6.66 -4.05
CA LYS A 70 7.07 -5.34 -3.48
C LYS A 70 7.66 -5.18 -2.08
N GLY A 71 8.46 -6.13 -1.60
CA GLY A 71 9.11 -6.10 -0.29
C GLY A 71 8.24 -6.59 0.86
N PHE A 72 7.02 -7.09 0.65
CA PHE A 72 6.18 -7.59 1.75
C PHE A 72 6.60 -9.00 2.17
N VAL A 73 6.52 -9.29 3.47
CA VAL A 73 6.92 -10.58 4.03
C VAL A 73 5.97 -11.68 3.56
N ARG A 74 6.52 -12.74 2.98
CA ARG A 74 5.76 -13.96 2.65
C ARG A 74 5.56 -14.81 3.90
N THR A 75 4.36 -15.34 4.07
CA THR A 75 4.02 -16.27 5.15
C THR A 75 3.15 -17.41 4.65
N GLY A 76 3.09 -18.50 5.41
CA GLY A 76 2.15 -19.59 5.16
C GLY A 76 2.20 -20.10 3.71
N PRO A 77 1.06 -20.21 3.00
CA PRO A 77 1.02 -20.72 1.62
C PRO A 77 1.90 -19.96 0.62
N GLU A 78 2.21 -18.67 0.87
CA GLU A 78 3.11 -17.87 0.03
C GLU A 78 4.60 -18.28 0.16
N VAL A 79 4.93 -19.00 1.24
CA VAL A 79 6.25 -19.62 1.46
C VAL A 79 6.26 -21.03 0.88
N ALA A 80 5.36 -21.89 1.35
CA ALA A 80 5.18 -23.26 0.87
C ALA A 80 3.80 -23.82 1.27
N GLN A 81 3.29 -24.78 0.50
CA GLN A 81 2.07 -25.50 0.88
C GLN A 81 2.28 -26.24 2.21
N GLY A 82 1.30 -26.14 3.13
CA GLY A 82 1.37 -26.76 4.45
C GLY A 82 2.19 -25.99 5.49
N HIS A 83 2.77 -24.83 5.13
CA HIS A 83 3.49 -23.96 6.06
C HIS A 83 2.53 -23.21 7.01
N GLY A 84 2.98 -22.91 8.23
CA GLY A 84 2.17 -22.20 9.23
C GLY A 84 1.68 -20.84 8.71
N LEU A 85 0.39 -20.54 8.87
CA LEU A 85 -0.30 -19.42 8.19
C LEU A 85 0.41 -18.06 8.33
N MET A 86 1.00 -17.78 9.50
CA MET A 86 1.72 -16.53 9.80
C MET A 86 3.24 -16.73 9.92
N GLU A 87 3.73 -17.95 9.75
CA GLU A 87 5.16 -18.25 9.83
C GLU A 87 5.84 -17.86 8.51
N THR A 88 6.99 -17.20 8.63
CA THR A 88 7.83 -16.75 7.50
C THR A 88 8.67 -17.89 6.95
N SER A 89 9.47 -17.66 5.91
CA SER A 89 10.44 -18.66 5.42
C SER A 89 11.54 -19.04 6.43
N ARG A 90 11.61 -18.37 7.58
CA ARG A 90 12.50 -18.71 8.68
C ARG A 90 11.66 -19.29 9.82
N SER A 91 11.94 -20.55 10.15
CA SER A 91 11.18 -21.26 11.18
C SER A 91 11.24 -20.55 12.53
N GLY A 92 10.11 -20.49 13.21
CA GLY A 92 9.93 -19.79 14.48
C GLY A 92 9.86 -18.26 14.37
N VAL A 93 9.93 -17.70 13.15
CA VAL A 93 9.74 -16.28 12.89
C VAL A 93 8.40 -16.08 12.19
N PHE A 94 7.57 -15.20 12.74
CA PHE A 94 6.21 -14.92 12.28
C PHE A 94 6.07 -13.46 11.85
N ALA A 95 5.18 -13.21 10.90
CA ALA A 95 4.83 -11.85 10.46
C ALA A 95 3.31 -11.68 10.38
N ILE A 96 2.83 -10.54 10.90
CA ILE A 96 1.40 -10.21 10.98
C ILE A 96 1.17 -8.76 10.53
N GLY A 97 -0.06 -8.45 10.14
CA GLY A 97 -0.47 -7.12 9.75
C GLY A 97 0.14 -6.66 8.44
N ASP A 98 0.22 -5.33 8.29
CA ASP A 98 0.46 -4.68 7.00
C ASP A 98 1.84 -4.99 6.39
N VAL A 99 2.78 -5.51 7.16
CA VAL A 99 4.09 -5.93 6.64
C VAL A 99 4.01 -7.19 5.76
N ARG A 100 2.90 -7.95 5.86
CA ARG A 100 2.70 -9.24 5.20
C ARG A 100 2.14 -9.08 3.79
N CYS A 101 2.58 -9.96 2.89
CA CYS A 101 1.99 -10.13 1.57
C CYS A 101 0.52 -10.55 1.72
N GLY A 102 -0.38 -9.91 0.96
CA GLY A 102 -1.81 -10.27 0.96
C GLY A 102 -2.59 -9.95 2.25
N SER A 103 -2.03 -9.19 3.19
CA SER A 103 -2.77 -8.71 4.37
C SER A 103 -3.92 -7.78 3.96
N ILE A 104 -4.98 -7.73 4.76
CA ILE A 104 -6.18 -6.90 4.50
C ILE A 104 -5.91 -5.38 4.69
N LYS A 105 -4.74 -5.00 5.23
CA LYS A 105 -4.36 -3.61 5.53
C LYS A 105 -5.35 -2.93 6.50
N ARG A 106 -5.73 -3.66 7.57
CA ARG A 106 -6.70 -3.23 8.59
C ARG A 106 -6.27 -3.61 9.98
N VAL A 107 -6.45 -2.68 10.92
CA VAL A 107 -6.10 -2.85 12.35
C VAL A 107 -6.73 -4.12 12.95
N ALA A 108 -8.05 -4.30 12.79
CA ALA A 108 -8.73 -5.46 13.38
C ALA A 108 -8.21 -6.80 12.83
N ALA A 109 -7.84 -6.86 11.54
CA ALA A 109 -7.25 -8.05 10.95
C ALA A 109 -5.86 -8.32 11.53
N ALA A 110 -5.00 -7.29 11.63
CA ALA A 110 -3.67 -7.41 12.22
C ALA A 110 -3.71 -7.88 13.69
N VAL A 111 -4.68 -7.39 14.46
CA VAL A 111 -4.90 -7.83 15.85
C VAL A 111 -5.27 -9.31 15.91
N GLY A 112 -6.19 -9.76 15.04
CA GLY A 112 -6.59 -11.16 14.94
C GLY A 112 -5.45 -12.09 14.53
N GLU A 113 -4.66 -11.70 13.52
CA GLU A 113 -3.46 -12.43 13.09
C GLU A 113 -2.44 -12.55 14.23
N GLY A 114 -2.25 -11.49 15.03
CA GLY A 114 -1.38 -11.53 16.20
C GLY A 114 -1.85 -12.47 17.30
N ALA A 115 -3.15 -12.45 17.62
CA ALA A 115 -3.72 -13.39 18.58
C ALA A 115 -3.55 -14.85 18.12
N GLN A 116 -3.70 -15.11 16.82
CA GLN A 116 -3.51 -16.43 16.23
C GLN A 116 -2.07 -16.95 16.40
N VAL A 117 -1.07 -16.10 16.19
CA VAL A 117 0.35 -16.49 16.35
C VAL A 117 0.67 -16.89 17.79
N VAL A 118 0.14 -16.16 18.77
CA VAL A 118 0.46 -16.39 20.18
C VAL A 118 -0.29 -17.62 20.75
N ALA A 119 -1.46 -17.93 20.20
CA ALA A 119 -2.27 -19.05 20.66
C ALA A 119 -1.87 -20.42 20.06
N ALA A 120 -1.00 -20.44 19.05
CA ALA A 120 -0.52 -21.64 18.36
C ALA A 120 0.72 -22.23 19.03
#